data_AF-A0A8F2J1C8-F1
#
_entry.id   AF-A0A8F2J1C8-F1
#
_cell.length_a   1.000
_cell.length_b   1.000
_cell.length_c   1.000
_cell.angle_alpha   90.00
_cell.angle_beta   90.00
_cell.angle_gamma   90.00
#
_symmetry.space_group_name_H-M   'P 1'
#
loop_
_entity.id
_entity.type
_entity.pdbx_description
1 polymer ?
#
loop_
_entity_poly.entity_id
_entity_poly.type
_entity_poly.pdbx_seq_one_letter_code
_entity_poly.pdbx_strand_id
1 'polypeptide(L)'
;HWFFAWIGLELNTLAIIPILAKHHHPRATEAATKYFIIQATASSLILFSSILNAWHTGTWDITQLSTKPATITLTIALTMKLGLAPMHFWLPEVMQGTTLSSALIVATWQKLPPMSLLLMTKHLPTPILLTLAITSTLVGGWSGLNQVHMRKILAFSSIAHLGWTVAILILSQKLALLSLMTYILMTTALFLILISHTTKTFKDMSQLWTKSPALSTSCMFILMALGGLPPLIGFLPKWLILKELTNYHLIPLAASMAIASLLSLMFYMRLTYITTLTISPNTTNSMMKWRF
;
A
#
# COMPACT_ATOMS: atom_id res chain seq x y z
N HIS A 1 3.47 3.08 -26.25
CA HIS A 1 3.87 4.49 -26.36
C HIS A 1 3.76 5.19 -25.01
N TRP A 2 4.81 5.91 -24.58
CA TRP A 2 4.86 6.62 -23.28
C TRP A 2 3.74 7.66 -23.10
N PHE A 3 3.39 8.39 -24.15
CA PHE A 3 2.34 9.41 -24.09
C PHE A 3 0.98 8.86 -23.63
N PHE A 4 0.55 7.70 -24.16
CA PHE A 4 -0.72 7.09 -23.73
C PHE A 4 -0.67 6.59 -22.28
N ALA A 5 0.47 6.06 -21.84
CA ALA A 5 0.66 5.69 -20.43
C ALA A 5 0.53 6.91 -19.51
N TRP A 6 1.11 8.05 -19.90
CA TRP A 6 0.98 9.30 -19.16
C TRP A 6 -0.46 9.81 -19.13
N ILE A 7 -1.17 9.84 -20.27
CA ILE A 7 -2.59 10.22 -20.33
C ILE A 7 -3.43 9.33 -19.40
N GLY A 8 -3.22 8.01 -19.42
CA GLY A 8 -3.96 7.09 -18.56
C GLY A 8 -3.74 7.37 -17.07
N LEU A 9 -2.51 7.73 -16.67
CA LEU A 9 -2.21 8.13 -15.31
C LEU A 9 -2.84 9.47 -14.93
N GLU A 10 -2.81 10.46 -15.81
CA GLU A 10 -3.45 11.77 -15.59
C GLU A 10 -4.97 11.65 -15.43
N LEU A 11 -5.62 10.92 -16.33
CA LEU A 11 -7.06 10.65 -16.26
C LEU A 11 -7.43 9.97 -14.93
N ASN A 12 -6.63 9.00 -14.49
CA ASN A 12 -6.84 8.35 -13.20
C ASN A 12 -6.71 9.33 -12.02
N THR A 13 -5.73 10.25 -12.06
CA THR A 13 -5.58 11.27 -11.01
C THR A 13 -6.72 12.28 -11.00
N LEU A 14 -7.19 12.73 -12.18
CA LEU A 14 -8.30 13.67 -12.27
C LEU A 14 -9.63 13.03 -11.86
N ALA A 15 -9.85 11.76 -12.21
CA ALA A 15 -11.07 11.04 -11.88
C ALA A 15 -11.23 10.77 -10.38
N ILE A 16 -10.14 10.57 -9.63
CA ILE A 16 -10.22 10.26 -8.20
C ILE A 16 -10.38 11.50 -7.31
N ILE A 17 -9.98 12.70 -7.75
CA ILE A 17 -10.07 13.93 -6.92
C ILE A 17 -11.50 14.20 -6.43
N PRO A 18 -12.55 14.15 -7.27
CA PRO A 18 -13.93 14.32 -6.79
C PRO A 18 -14.36 13.25 -5.79
N ILE A 19 -13.85 12.01 -5.93
CA ILE A 19 -14.14 10.90 -5.01
C ILE A 19 -13.52 11.17 -3.63
N LEU A 20 -12.32 11.75 -3.58
CA LEU A 20 -11.64 12.13 -2.33
C LEU A 20 -12.35 13.31 -1.64
N ALA A 21 -12.81 14.28 -2.42
CA ALA A 21 -13.52 15.47 -1.95
C ALA A 21 -15.03 15.27 -1.77
N LYS A 22 -15.53 14.01 -1.81
CA LYS A 22 -16.97 13.69 -1.79
C LYS A 22 -17.73 14.32 -0.62
N HIS A 23 -17.10 14.39 0.56
CA HIS A 23 -17.64 15.17 1.66
C HIS A 23 -16.98 16.54 1.67
N HIS A 24 -17.80 17.59 1.71
CA HIS A 24 -17.34 18.98 1.80
C HIS A 24 -16.83 19.36 3.20
N HIS A 25 -15.99 18.50 3.78
CA HIS A 25 -15.27 18.76 5.03
C HIS A 25 -13.88 19.31 4.72
N PRO A 26 -13.37 20.25 5.54
CA PRO A 26 -12.06 20.88 5.31
C PRO A 26 -10.93 19.85 5.28
N ARG A 27 -11.06 18.75 6.02
CA ARG A 27 -10.08 17.66 6.04
C ARG A 27 -10.07 16.83 4.75
N ALA A 28 -11.23 16.65 4.13
CA ALA A 28 -11.34 15.92 2.87
C ALA A 28 -10.80 16.76 1.70
N THR A 29 -11.05 18.08 1.73
CA THR A 29 -10.47 19.02 0.76
C THR A 29 -8.95 19.11 0.90
N GLU A 30 -8.42 19.19 2.14
CA GLU A 30 -6.97 19.17 2.39
C GLU A 30 -6.30 17.86 1.89
N ALA A 31 -6.96 16.72 2.14
CA ALA A 31 -6.49 15.43 1.63
C ALA A 31 -6.48 15.39 0.10
N ALA A 32 -7.53 15.90 -0.55
CA ALA A 32 -7.60 15.97 -2.01
C ALA A 32 -6.50 16.89 -2.59
N THR A 33 -6.24 18.04 -1.96
CA THR A 33 -5.16 18.94 -2.40
C THR A 33 -3.78 18.32 -2.24
N LYS A 34 -3.52 17.62 -1.11
CA LYS A 34 -2.24 16.91 -0.88
C LYS A 34 -2.02 15.79 -1.91
N TYR A 35 -3.08 15.03 -2.21
CA TYR A 35 -3.04 14.01 -3.24
C TYR A 35 -2.75 14.61 -4.62
N PHE A 36 -3.46 15.68 -4.99
CA PHE A 36 -3.28 16.33 -6.29
C PHE A 36 -1.85 16.83 -6.51
N ILE A 37 -1.29 17.59 -5.56
CA ILE A 37 0.05 18.18 -5.69
C ILE A 37 1.08 17.09 -5.96
N ILE A 38 1.08 16.01 -5.16
CA ILE A 38 2.10 14.97 -5.27
C ILE A 38 1.92 14.15 -6.54
N GLN A 39 0.67 13.84 -6.90
CA GLN A 39 0.40 13.03 -8.08
C GLN A 39 0.63 13.77 -9.39
N ALA A 40 0.40 15.09 -9.42
CA ALA A 40 0.73 15.98 -10.52
C ALA A 40 2.25 16.18 -10.65
N THR A 41 2.97 16.34 -9.53
CA THR A 41 4.44 16.37 -9.59
C THR A 41 4.99 15.04 -10.12
N ALA A 42 4.44 13.92 -9.67
CA ALA A 42 4.89 12.60 -10.13
C ALA A 42 4.57 12.38 -11.62
N SER A 43 3.42 12.80 -12.13
CA SER A 43 3.09 12.65 -13.55
C SER A 43 3.96 13.56 -14.43
N SER A 44 4.28 14.79 -13.98
CA SER A 44 5.23 15.67 -14.69
C SER A 44 6.63 15.04 -14.78
N LEU A 45 7.10 14.37 -13.73
CA LEU A 45 8.36 13.64 -13.73
C LEU A 45 8.35 12.42 -14.66
N ILE A 46 7.21 11.71 -14.79
CA ILE A 46 7.07 10.62 -15.77
C ILE A 46 7.22 11.16 -17.19
N LEU A 47 6.52 12.25 -17.52
CA LEU A 47 6.63 12.87 -18.83
C LEU A 47 8.06 13.36 -19.09
N PHE A 48 8.69 14.01 -18.11
CA PHE A 48 10.09 14.42 -18.18
C PHE A 48 11.04 13.24 -18.44
N SER A 49 10.86 12.11 -17.74
CA SER A 49 11.66 10.90 -17.98
C SER A 49 11.53 10.37 -19.40
N SER A 50 10.32 10.42 -19.97
CA SER A 50 10.06 9.95 -21.34
C SER A 50 10.67 10.88 -22.39
N ILE A 51 10.61 12.20 -22.18
CA ILE A 51 11.25 13.18 -23.08
C ILE A 51 12.76 13.05 -23.03
N LEU A 52 13.35 12.90 -21.83
CA LEU A 52 14.79 12.67 -21.69
C LEU A 52 15.23 11.42 -22.45
N ASN A 53 14.47 10.33 -22.36
CA ASN A 53 14.78 9.12 -23.11
C ASN A 53 14.67 9.35 -24.62
N ALA A 54 13.55 9.94 -25.09
CA ALA A 54 13.32 10.23 -26.50
C ALA A 54 14.36 11.19 -27.07
N TRP A 55 14.87 12.15 -26.29
CA TRP A 55 15.92 13.05 -26.73
C TRP A 55 17.24 12.32 -27.02
N HIS A 56 17.58 11.31 -26.22
CA HIS A 56 18.79 10.53 -26.41
C HIS A 56 18.66 9.38 -27.41
N THR A 57 17.51 8.69 -27.47
CA THR A 57 17.35 7.46 -28.28
C THR A 57 16.38 7.61 -29.43
N GLY A 58 15.56 8.67 -29.48
CA GLY A 58 14.50 8.85 -30.47
C GLY A 58 13.29 7.92 -30.29
N THR A 59 13.26 7.08 -29.26
CA THR A 59 12.22 6.05 -29.09
C THR A 59 11.17 6.43 -28.03
N TRP A 60 9.90 6.18 -28.37
CA TRP A 60 8.74 6.45 -27.50
C TRP A 60 8.12 5.18 -26.91
N ASP A 61 8.79 4.04 -27.07
CA ASP A 61 8.31 2.75 -26.59
C ASP A 61 8.58 2.55 -25.09
N ILE A 62 7.59 1.98 -24.41
CA ILE A 62 7.60 1.78 -22.95
C ILE A 62 8.71 0.79 -22.54
N THR A 63 8.96 -0.21 -23.38
CA THR A 63 9.93 -1.27 -23.13
C THR A 63 11.38 -0.82 -23.32
N GLN A 64 11.60 0.31 -24.01
CA GLN A 64 12.92 0.77 -24.46
C GLN A 64 13.41 2.01 -23.70
N LEU A 65 13.13 2.09 -22.39
CA LEU A 65 13.68 3.14 -21.54
C LEU A 65 15.07 2.74 -21.06
N SER A 66 16.11 3.20 -21.76
CA SER A 66 17.49 2.69 -21.64
C SER A 66 18.45 3.68 -20.98
N THR A 67 18.19 4.99 -21.08
CA THR A 67 19.09 6.00 -20.53
C THR A 67 19.02 6.04 -19.00
N LYS A 68 20.17 5.94 -18.33
CA LYS A 68 20.28 5.98 -16.85
C LYS A 68 19.55 7.16 -16.20
N PRO A 69 19.67 8.42 -16.68
CA PRO A 69 18.92 9.52 -16.05
C PRO A 69 17.40 9.36 -16.21
N ALA A 70 16.92 8.83 -17.34
CA ALA A 70 15.50 8.57 -17.53
C ALA A 70 14.99 7.44 -16.61
N THR A 71 15.75 6.35 -16.45
CA THR A 71 15.31 5.23 -15.60
C THR A 71 15.26 5.61 -14.13
N ILE A 72 16.18 6.45 -13.66
CA ILE A 72 16.20 6.98 -12.29
C ILE A 72 15.05 7.97 -12.06
N THR A 73 14.82 8.90 -12.98
CA THR A 73 13.71 9.86 -12.86
C THR A 73 12.36 9.15 -12.89
N LEU A 74 12.21 8.14 -13.75
CA LEU A 74 11.02 7.29 -13.80
C LEU A 74 10.80 6.52 -12.48
N THR A 75 11.82 5.89 -11.90
CA THR A 75 11.66 5.18 -10.62
C THR A 75 11.24 6.13 -9.51
N ILE A 76 11.86 7.31 -9.40
CA ILE A 76 11.47 8.33 -8.43
C ILE A 76 10.00 8.73 -8.64
N ALA A 77 9.57 8.97 -9.88
CA ALA A 77 8.20 9.35 -10.19
C ALA A 77 7.17 8.26 -9.83
N LEU A 78 7.45 7.00 -10.19
CA LEU A 78 6.56 5.88 -9.88
C LEU A 78 6.53 5.58 -8.37
N THR A 79 7.65 5.75 -7.67
CA THR A 79 7.70 5.59 -6.21
C THR A 79 6.92 6.67 -5.47
N MET A 80 6.90 7.91 -5.97
CA MET A 80 6.00 8.97 -5.50
C MET A 80 4.53 8.56 -5.68
N LYS A 81 4.14 8.05 -6.86
CA LYS A 81 2.76 7.59 -7.12
C LYS A 81 2.35 6.43 -6.22
N LEU A 82 3.26 5.50 -5.96
CA LEU A 82 3.04 4.35 -5.07
C LEU A 82 3.10 4.71 -3.58
N GLY A 83 3.71 5.84 -3.21
CA GLY A 83 3.88 6.23 -1.82
C GLY A 83 4.92 5.39 -1.07
N LEU A 84 5.99 4.97 -1.75
CA LEU A 84 7.12 4.30 -1.12
C LEU A 84 7.95 5.31 -0.33
N ALA A 85 8.65 4.86 0.72
CA ALA A 85 9.56 5.73 1.46
C ALA A 85 10.74 6.16 0.55
N PRO A 86 11.20 7.42 0.63
CA PRO A 86 10.79 8.48 1.57
C PRO A 86 9.51 9.25 1.17
N MET A 87 9.00 9.10 -0.04
CA MET A 87 7.85 9.82 -0.60
C MET A 87 6.48 9.31 -0.09
N HIS A 88 6.44 8.76 1.11
CA HIS A 88 5.30 8.08 1.72
C HIS A 88 4.39 8.99 2.55
N PHE A 89 4.85 10.20 2.92
CA PHE A 89 4.19 11.08 3.88
C PHE A 89 2.74 11.44 3.54
N TRP A 90 2.40 11.47 2.26
CA TRP A 90 1.04 11.79 1.81
C TRP A 90 0.03 10.70 2.06
N LEU A 91 0.46 9.44 2.02
CA LEU A 91 -0.45 8.30 1.99
C LEU A 91 -1.24 8.18 3.31
N PRO A 92 -0.63 8.27 4.51
CA PRO A 92 -1.37 8.25 5.78
C PRO A 92 -2.34 9.42 5.94
N GLU A 93 -1.99 10.61 5.45
CA GLU A 93 -2.82 11.81 5.59
C GLU A 93 -4.04 11.76 4.67
N VAL A 94 -3.83 11.39 3.41
CA VAL A 94 -4.91 11.24 2.41
C VAL A 94 -5.89 10.15 2.82
N MET A 95 -5.39 8.99 3.27
CA MET A 95 -6.28 7.92 3.76
C MET A 95 -7.01 8.33 5.03
N GLN A 96 -6.40 9.09 5.94
CA GLN A 96 -7.06 9.50 7.17
C GLN A 96 -8.18 10.54 6.92
N GLY A 97 -7.95 11.48 5.99
CA GLY A 97 -8.88 12.58 5.71
C GLY A 97 -10.09 12.22 4.87
N THR A 98 -10.09 11.01 4.27
CA THR A 98 -11.13 10.56 3.34
C THR A 98 -12.01 9.46 3.95
N THR A 99 -13.09 9.10 3.24
CA THR A 99 -13.99 8.01 3.65
C THR A 99 -13.32 6.64 3.57
N LEU A 100 -13.90 5.62 4.22
CA LEU A 100 -13.39 4.25 4.12
C LEU A 100 -13.47 3.69 2.70
N SER A 101 -14.51 4.02 1.93
CA SER A 101 -14.65 3.57 0.54
C SER A 101 -13.65 4.24 -0.40
N SER A 102 -13.43 5.56 -0.27
CA SER A 102 -12.38 6.24 -1.03
C SER A 102 -10.99 5.76 -0.63
N ALA A 103 -10.74 5.51 0.66
CA ALA A 103 -9.47 4.98 1.15
C ALA A 103 -9.18 3.57 0.61
N LEU A 104 -10.21 2.73 0.45
CA LEU A 104 -10.10 1.43 -0.21
C LEU A 104 -9.61 1.58 -1.66
N ILE A 105 -10.19 2.52 -2.44
CA ILE A 105 -9.78 2.78 -3.83
C ILE A 105 -8.32 3.24 -3.88
N VAL A 106 -7.90 4.12 -2.97
CA VAL A 106 -6.51 4.60 -2.86
C VAL A 106 -5.54 3.46 -2.48
N ALA A 107 -5.94 2.57 -1.59
CA ALA A 107 -5.08 1.48 -1.11
C ALA A 107 -4.90 0.34 -2.14
N THR A 108 -5.86 0.18 -3.07
CA THR A 108 -5.93 -0.96 -4.00
C THR A 108 -5.79 -0.52 -5.46
N TRP A 109 -6.83 0.13 -6.00
CA TRP A 109 -6.92 0.50 -7.41
C TRP A 109 -5.80 1.42 -7.85
N GLN A 110 -5.47 2.43 -7.04
CA GLN A 110 -4.42 3.40 -7.36
C GLN A 110 -3.00 2.81 -7.40
N LYS A 111 -2.81 1.58 -6.93
CA LYS A 111 -1.52 0.87 -7.01
C LYS A 111 -1.32 0.15 -8.33
N LEU A 112 -2.39 -0.22 -9.04
CA LEU A 112 -2.30 -1.03 -10.26
C LEU A 112 -1.57 -0.33 -11.41
N PRO A 113 -1.88 0.93 -11.78
CA PRO A 113 -1.26 1.56 -12.94
C PRO A 113 0.25 1.85 -12.77
N PRO A 114 0.74 2.37 -11.62
CA PRO A 114 2.18 2.54 -11.43
C PRO A 114 2.93 1.20 -11.36
N MET A 115 2.31 0.15 -10.79
CA MET A 115 2.93 -1.18 -10.76
C MET A 115 3.03 -1.82 -12.15
N SER A 116 2.03 -1.65 -13.02
CA SER A 116 2.11 -2.17 -14.38
C SER A 116 3.23 -1.52 -15.19
N LEU A 117 3.46 -0.21 -15.01
CA LEU A 117 4.58 0.49 -15.65
C LEU A 117 5.93 -0.02 -15.15
N LEU A 118 6.11 -0.21 -13.84
CA LEU A 118 7.33 -0.81 -13.30
C LEU A 118 7.59 -2.21 -13.88
N LEU A 119 6.55 -3.03 -14.03
CA LEU A 119 6.68 -4.37 -14.61
C LEU A 119 7.02 -4.35 -16.11
N MET A 120 6.52 -3.38 -16.87
CA MET A 120 6.80 -3.26 -18.30
C MET A 120 8.21 -2.74 -18.61
N THR A 121 8.82 -1.98 -17.70
CA THR A 121 10.17 -1.42 -17.88
C THR A 121 11.26 -2.42 -17.55
N LYS A 122 12.17 -2.68 -18.50
CA LYS A 122 13.22 -3.72 -18.36
C LYS A 122 14.49 -3.24 -17.65
N HIS A 123 14.89 -1.99 -17.81
CA HIS A 123 16.18 -1.47 -17.36
C HIS A 123 16.09 -0.60 -16.10
N LEU A 124 15.43 -1.12 -15.06
CA LEU A 124 15.28 -0.39 -13.82
C LEU A 124 16.58 -0.41 -12.97
N PRO A 125 16.94 0.69 -12.30
CA PRO A 125 18.13 0.76 -11.45
C PRO A 125 17.95 -0.09 -10.19
N THR A 126 18.64 -1.24 -10.17
CA THR A 126 18.55 -2.23 -9.10
C THR A 126 18.93 -1.72 -7.70
N PRO A 127 20.03 -0.95 -7.48
CA PRO A 127 20.38 -0.52 -6.12
C PRO A 127 19.35 0.47 -5.56
N ILE A 128 18.76 1.32 -6.41
CA ILE A 128 17.76 2.31 -5.99
C ILE A 128 16.47 1.60 -5.57
N LEU A 129 15.99 0.62 -6.34
CA LEU A 129 14.78 -0.12 -5.98
C LEU A 129 14.94 -0.93 -4.69
N LEU A 130 16.09 -1.59 -4.50
CA LEU A 130 16.35 -2.37 -3.28
C LEU A 130 16.45 -1.47 -2.03
N THR A 131 17.09 -0.30 -2.16
CA THR A 131 17.15 0.67 -1.05
C THR A 131 15.77 1.25 -0.71
N LEU A 132 14.95 1.56 -1.72
CA LEU A 132 13.56 1.98 -1.52
C LEU A 132 12.70 0.87 -0.89
N ALA A 133 12.93 -0.38 -1.25
CA ALA A 133 12.23 -1.53 -0.66
C ALA A 133 12.56 -1.72 0.83
N ILE A 134 13.84 -1.66 1.22
CA ILE A 134 14.25 -1.77 2.62
C ILE A 134 13.69 -0.59 3.43
N THR A 135 13.88 0.63 2.94
CA THR A 135 13.44 1.83 3.66
C THR A 135 11.92 1.85 3.81
N SER A 136 11.15 1.45 2.80
CA SER A 136 9.69 1.38 2.90
C SER A 136 9.20 0.31 3.88
N THR A 137 9.81 -0.88 3.89
CA THR A 137 9.46 -1.93 4.88
C THR A 137 9.76 -1.49 6.32
N LEU A 138 10.91 -0.87 6.57
CA LEU A 138 11.29 -0.35 7.88
C LEU A 138 10.38 0.78 8.34
N VAL A 139 10.17 1.79 7.48
CA VAL A 139 9.35 2.96 7.79
C VAL A 139 7.90 2.55 8.03
N GLY A 140 7.33 1.69 7.18
CA GLY A 140 5.96 1.18 7.34
C GLY A 140 5.78 0.38 8.64
N GLY A 141 6.77 -0.43 9.01
CA GLY A 141 6.77 -1.16 10.28
C GLY A 141 6.79 -0.23 11.50
N TRP A 142 7.78 0.68 11.57
CA TRP A 142 7.99 1.53 12.74
C TRP A 142 6.87 2.55 12.94
N SER A 143 6.48 3.25 11.88
CA SER A 143 5.49 4.33 11.96
C SER A 143 4.07 3.80 12.23
N GLY A 144 3.76 2.57 11.83
CA GLY A 144 2.49 1.90 12.10
C GLY A 144 2.24 1.63 13.58
N LEU A 145 3.30 1.38 14.37
CA LEU A 145 3.18 1.08 15.80
C LEU A 145 2.51 2.21 16.59
N ASN A 146 2.81 3.46 16.25
CA ASN A 146 2.33 4.63 16.99
C ASN A 146 0.90 5.07 16.61
N GLN A 147 0.24 4.39 15.66
CA GLN A 147 -1.07 4.83 15.18
C GLN A 147 -2.22 4.11 15.89
N VAL A 148 -3.27 4.89 16.20
CA VAL A 148 -4.53 4.41 16.82
C VAL A 148 -5.68 4.36 15.80
N HIS A 149 -5.54 5.09 14.69
CA HIS A 149 -6.55 5.15 13.63
C HIS A 149 -6.38 4.03 12.62
N MET A 150 -7.46 3.32 12.30
CA MET A 150 -7.44 2.18 11.39
C MET A 150 -6.91 2.56 10.01
N ARG A 151 -7.33 3.70 9.47
CA ARG A 151 -6.89 4.15 8.13
C ARG A 151 -5.39 4.44 8.06
N LYS A 152 -4.80 4.99 9.12
CA LYS A 152 -3.34 5.20 9.18
C LYS A 152 -2.56 3.89 9.34
N ILE A 153 -3.06 2.95 10.14
CA ILE A 153 -2.43 1.63 10.27
C ILE A 153 -2.40 0.93 8.90
N LEU A 154 -3.51 0.98 8.15
CA LEU A 154 -3.60 0.40 6.81
C LEU A 154 -2.78 1.15 5.76
N ALA A 155 -2.62 2.46 5.92
CA ALA A 155 -1.68 3.23 5.12
C ALA A 155 -0.25 2.71 5.32
N PHE A 156 0.20 2.57 6.56
CA PHE A 156 1.56 2.09 6.84
C PHE A 156 1.78 0.62 6.49
N SER A 157 0.74 -0.22 6.61
CA SER A 157 0.85 -1.57 6.08
C SER A 157 0.96 -1.61 4.57
N SER A 158 0.23 -0.77 3.84
CA SER A 158 0.37 -0.67 2.38
C SER A 158 1.81 -0.31 1.97
N ILE A 159 2.45 0.60 2.70
CA ILE A 159 3.85 1.00 2.46
C ILE A 159 4.78 -0.19 2.69
N ALA A 160 4.58 -0.95 3.77
CA ALA A 160 5.38 -2.14 4.05
C ALA A 160 5.19 -3.25 2.99
N HIS A 161 3.95 -3.57 2.61
CA HIS A 161 3.68 -4.59 1.59
C HIS A 161 4.21 -4.20 0.21
N LEU A 162 4.08 -2.92 -0.17
CA LEU A 162 4.66 -2.43 -1.43
C LEU A 162 6.18 -2.54 -1.41
N GLY A 163 6.84 -2.30 -0.27
CA GLY A 163 8.28 -2.55 -0.12
C GLY A 163 8.67 -3.99 -0.46
N TRP A 164 7.90 -4.98 0.01
CA TRP A 164 8.09 -6.39 -0.38
C TRP A 164 7.89 -6.62 -1.89
N THR A 165 6.83 -6.05 -2.48
CA THR A 165 6.56 -6.21 -3.92
C THR A 165 7.66 -5.61 -4.79
N VAL A 166 8.25 -4.50 -4.35
CA VAL A 166 9.28 -3.77 -5.08
C VAL A 166 10.64 -4.45 -4.98
N ALA A 167 10.96 -5.06 -3.83
CA ALA A 167 12.19 -5.82 -3.63
C ALA A 167 12.36 -6.94 -4.66
N ILE A 168 11.27 -7.65 -4.96
CA ILE A 168 11.29 -8.81 -5.85
C ILE A 168 11.07 -8.46 -7.33
N LEU A 169 10.60 -7.24 -7.63
CA LEU A 169 10.18 -6.84 -8.98
C LEU A 169 11.26 -7.04 -10.05
N ILE A 170 12.52 -6.83 -9.69
CA ILE A 170 13.67 -7.01 -10.59
C ILE A 170 14.00 -8.49 -10.79
N LEU A 171 13.90 -9.29 -9.73
CA LEU A 171 14.33 -10.70 -9.73
C LEU A 171 13.27 -11.58 -10.38
N SER A 172 12.00 -11.39 -10.03
CA SER A 172 10.88 -12.08 -10.65
C SER A 172 9.59 -11.25 -10.65
N GLN A 173 9.20 -10.85 -11.86
CA GLN A 173 7.94 -10.14 -12.09
C GLN A 173 6.70 -10.94 -11.67
N LYS A 174 6.76 -12.29 -11.79
CA LYS A 174 5.67 -13.18 -11.39
C LYS A 174 5.41 -13.15 -9.89
N LEU A 175 6.45 -13.16 -9.05
CA LEU A 175 6.29 -13.05 -7.59
C LEU A 175 5.86 -11.65 -7.17
N ALA A 176 6.33 -10.60 -7.87
CA ALA A 176 5.85 -9.24 -7.63
C ALA A 176 4.33 -9.14 -7.88
N LEU A 177 3.83 -9.75 -8.95
CA LEU A 177 2.39 -9.78 -9.24
C LEU A 177 1.62 -10.61 -8.20
N LEU A 178 2.14 -11.78 -7.80
CA LEU A 178 1.53 -12.61 -6.76
C LEU A 178 1.41 -11.87 -5.42
N SER A 179 2.48 -11.18 -5.00
CA SER A 179 2.49 -10.40 -3.75
C SER A 179 1.54 -9.20 -3.82
N LEU A 180 1.42 -8.54 -4.97
CA LEU A 180 0.45 -7.46 -5.17
C LEU A 180 -1.00 -7.97 -5.11
N MET A 181 -1.32 -9.09 -5.78
CA MET A 181 -2.67 -9.65 -5.80
C MET A 181 -3.12 -10.15 -4.43
N THR A 182 -2.24 -10.85 -3.71
CA THR A 182 -2.51 -11.28 -2.32
C THR A 182 -2.74 -10.09 -1.40
N TYR A 183 -1.94 -9.03 -1.53
CA TYR A 183 -2.14 -7.77 -0.79
C TYR A 183 -3.50 -7.12 -1.11
N ILE A 184 -3.87 -7.00 -2.39
CA ILE A 184 -5.15 -6.41 -2.80
C ILE A 184 -6.32 -7.21 -2.22
N LEU A 185 -6.28 -8.54 -2.30
CA LEU A 185 -7.34 -9.41 -1.78
C LEU A 185 -7.51 -9.28 -0.25
N MET A 186 -6.40 -9.25 0.51
CA MET A 186 -6.48 -9.13 1.97
C MET A 186 -6.95 -7.73 2.40
N THR A 187 -6.49 -6.69 1.71
CA THR A 187 -6.87 -5.31 2.05
C THR A 187 -8.32 -5.01 1.70
N THR A 188 -8.83 -5.48 0.55
CA THR A 188 -10.26 -5.34 0.21
C THR A 188 -11.14 -6.03 1.26
N ALA A 189 -10.81 -7.27 1.64
CA ALA A 189 -11.54 -8.01 2.66
C ALA A 189 -11.61 -7.25 4.00
N LEU A 190 -10.47 -6.70 4.45
CA LEU A 190 -10.44 -5.94 5.69
C LEU A 190 -11.20 -4.60 5.59
N PHE A 191 -11.07 -3.86 4.49
CA PHE A 191 -11.82 -2.62 4.29
C PHE A 191 -13.33 -2.86 4.25
N LEU A 192 -13.81 -3.95 3.65
CA LEU A 192 -15.23 -4.31 3.64
C LEU A 192 -15.77 -4.53 5.06
N ILE A 193 -14.99 -5.19 5.93
CA ILE A 193 -15.29 -5.34 7.36
C ILE A 193 -15.38 -3.98 8.07
N LEU A 194 -14.44 -3.07 7.77
CA LEU A 194 -14.46 -1.72 8.36
C LEU A 194 -15.65 -0.89 7.85
N ILE A 195 -16.03 -1.03 6.58
CA ILE A 195 -17.14 -0.32 5.96
C ILE A 195 -18.48 -0.79 6.54
N SER A 196 -18.69 -2.11 6.69
CA SER A 196 -19.95 -2.65 7.21
C SER A 196 -20.23 -2.22 8.66
N HIS A 197 -19.19 -2.08 9.48
CA HIS A 197 -19.33 -1.66 10.88
C HIS A 197 -18.98 -0.19 11.14
N THR A 198 -18.61 0.58 10.11
CA THR A 198 -18.22 1.99 10.19
C THR A 198 -17.15 2.29 11.23
N THR A 199 -16.20 1.38 11.44
CA THR A 199 -15.17 1.49 12.48
C THR A 199 -14.01 2.37 12.03
N LYS A 200 -13.65 3.39 12.83
CA LYS A 200 -12.58 4.35 12.47
C LYS A 200 -11.36 4.23 13.38
N THR A 201 -11.55 3.76 14.60
CA THR A 201 -10.52 3.70 15.65
C THR A 201 -10.44 2.30 16.29
N PHE A 202 -9.35 2.04 17.03
CA PHE A 202 -9.22 0.83 17.87
C PHE A 202 -10.42 0.61 18.80
N LYS A 203 -10.95 1.68 19.41
CA LYS A 203 -12.09 1.58 20.33
C LYS A 203 -13.37 1.15 19.62
N ASP A 204 -13.56 1.56 18.37
CA ASP A 204 -14.73 1.12 17.59
C ASP A 204 -14.61 -0.36 17.20
N MET A 205 -13.37 -0.82 16.98
CA MET A 205 -13.05 -2.20 16.64
C MET A 205 -13.29 -3.16 17.81
N SER A 206 -13.12 -2.73 19.06
CA SER A 206 -13.37 -3.58 20.23
C SER A 206 -14.86 -3.93 20.41
N GLN A 207 -15.77 -3.11 19.87
CA GLN A 207 -17.21 -3.38 19.89
C GLN A 207 -17.65 -4.43 18.86
N LEU A 208 -16.77 -4.84 17.94
CA LEU A 208 -17.12 -5.68 16.81
C LEU A 208 -17.56 -7.09 17.26
N TRP A 209 -16.86 -7.68 18.24
CA TRP A 209 -17.25 -8.96 18.86
C TRP A 209 -18.70 -8.97 19.32
N THR A 210 -19.14 -7.88 19.94
CA THR A 210 -20.46 -7.81 20.56
C THR A 210 -21.59 -7.58 19.57
N LYS A 211 -21.31 -7.14 18.34
CA LYS A 211 -22.32 -6.99 17.30
C LYS A 211 -22.35 -8.19 16.36
N SER A 212 -21.19 -8.69 15.95
CA SER A 212 -21.06 -9.71 14.92
C SER A 212 -19.84 -10.60 15.20
N PRO A 213 -19.98 -11.64 16.05
CA PRO A 213 -18.86 -12.50 16.43
C PRO A 213 -18.22 -13.20 15.22
N ALA A 214 -19.01 -13.64 14.24
CA ALA A 214 -18.48 -14.28 13.02
C ALA A 214 -17.60 -13.34 12.17
N LEU A 215 -17.90 -12.04 12.16
CA LEU A 215 -17.12 -11.06 11.41
C LEU A 215 -15.86 -10.63 12.19
N SER A 216 -15.89 -10.74 13.51
CA SER A 216 -14.71 -10.55 14.34
C SER A 216 -13.67 -11.64 14.12
N THR A 217 -14.09 -12.91 14.04
CA THR A 217 -13.16 -14.04 13.80
C THR A 217 -12.57 -13.98 12.40
N SER A 218 -13.35 -13.61 11.38
CA SER A 218 -12.81 -13.38 10.02
C SER A 218 -11.82 -12.20 9.99
N CYS A 219 -12.11 -11.11 10.71
CA CYS A 219 -11.18 -9.97 10.84
C CYS A 219 -9.84 -10.40 11.45
N MET A 220 -9.86 -11.26 12.48
CA MET A 220 -8.64 -11.82 13.07
C MET A 220 -7.82 -12.60 12.05
N PHE A 221 -8.42 -13.52 11.28
CA PHE A 221 -7.70 -14.27 10.26
C PHE A 221 -7.08 -13.36 9.19
N ILE A 222 -7.79 -12.31 8.77
CA ILE A 222 -7.28 -11.36 7.76
C ILE A 222 -6.11 -10.53 8.32
N LEU A 223 -6.19 -10.05 9.56
CA LEU A 223 -5.11 -9.30 10.21
C LEU A 223 -3.85 -10.17 10.37
N MET A 224 -4.00 -11.43 10.78
CA MET A 224 -2.90 -12.38 10.86
C MET A 224 -2.34 -12.74 9.48
N ALA A 225 -3.20 -12.83 8.45
CA ALA A 225 -2.77 -13.07 7.08
C ALA A 225 -1.94 -11.90 6.54
N LEU A 226 -2.35 -10.64 6.80
CA LEU A 226 -1.54 -9.45 6.47
C LEU A 226 -0.19 -9.44 7.21
N GLY A 227 -0.17 -9.91 8.47
CA GLY A 227 1.07 -10.15 9.22
C GLY A 227 1.98 -11.20 8.57
N GLY A 228 1.42 -12.12 7.80
CA GLY A 228 2.15 -13.19 7.11
C GLY A 228 2.57 -14.31 8.04
N LEU A 229 1.71 -14.70 8.97
CA LEU A 229 1.94 -15.87 9.82
C LEU A 229 1.73 -17.18 9.04
N PRO A 230 2.62 -18.19 9.15
CA PRO A 230 2.29 -19.56 8.73
C PRO A 230 1.14 -20.02 9.64
N PRO A 231 -0.04 -20.49 9.17
CA PRO A 231 -0.43 -21.19 7.93
C PRO A 231 -1.30 -20.38 6.92
N LEU A 232 -1.30 -19.05 7.01
CA LEU A 232 -2.22 -18.20 6.24
C LEU A 232 -1.68 -17.78 4.87
N ILE A 233 -2.56 -17.31 3.99
CA ILE A 233 -2.26 -16.95 2.58
C ILE A 233 -1.15 -15.91 2.46
N GLY A 234 -1.08 -14.92 3.37
CA GLY A 234 -0.08 -13.86 3.29
C GLY A 234 1.35 -14.27 3.66
N PHE A 235 1.56 -15.49 4.19
CA PHE A 235 2.90 -16.04 4.39
C PHE A 235 3.56 -16.46 3.07
N LEU A 236 2.76 -17.02 2.15
CA LEU A 236 3.23 -17.56 0.86
C LEU A 236 4.10 -16.57 0.07
N PRO A 237 3.66 -15.32 -0.22
CA PRO A 237 4.48 -14.39 -1.00
C PRO A 237 5.77 -13.99 -0.25
N LYS A 238 5.73 -13.76 1.06
CA LYS A 238 6.91 -13.37 1.83
C LYS A 238 7.96 -14.48 1.84
N TRP A 239 7.53 -15.73 2.03
CA TRP A 239 8.42 -16.88 2.01
C TRP A 239 9.08 -17.09 0.65
N LEU A 240 8.32 -17.01 -0.45
CA LEU A 240 8.86 -17.14 -1.80
C LEU A 240 9.83 -16.01 -2.14
N ILE A 241 9.52 -14.76 -1.75
CA ILE A 241 10.43 -13.62 -1.93
C ILE A 241 11.74 -13.86 -1.19
N LEU A 242 11.70 -14.30 0.07
CA LEU A 242 12.90 -14.61 0.83
C LEU A 242 13.75 -15.70 0.17
N LYS A 243 13.11 -16.76 -0.35
CA LYS A 243 13.79 -17.84 -1.07
C LYS A 243 14.53 -17.32 -2.31
N GLU A 244 13.89 -16.49 -3.12
CA GLU A 244 14.56 -15.91 -4.29
C GLU A 244 15.69 -14.96 -3.91
N LEU A 245 15.50 -14.10 -2.89
CA LEU A 245 16.57 -13.22 -2.40
C LEU A 245 17.80 -14.01 -1.94
N THR A 246 17.61 -15.15 -1.26
CA THR A 246 18.73 -16.01 -0.85
C THR A 246 19.39 -16.72 -2.03
N ASN A 247 18.63 -17.10 -3.06
CA ASN A 247 19.20 -17.73 -4.27
C ASN A 247 20.13 -16.78 -5.03
N TYR A 248 19.85 -15.47 -5.00
CA TYR A 248 20.71 -14.44 -5.58
C TYR A 248 21.78 -13.90 -4.61
N HIS A 249 22.08 -14.62 -3.53
CA HIS A 249 23.08 -14.26 -2.51
C HIS A 249 22.82 -12.92 -1.76
N LEU A 250 21.60 -12.37 -1.80
CA LEU A 250 21.21 -11.13 -1.10
C LEU A 250 20.75 -11.41 0.33
N ILE A 251 21.55 -12.18 1.10
CA ILE A 251 21.20 -12.64 2.45
C ILE A 251 20.96 -11.49 3.45
N PRO A 252 21.81 -10.44 3.52
CA PRO A 252 21.60 -9.33 4.46
C PRO A 252 20.30 -8.57 4.20
N LEU A 253 19.96 -8.38 2.92
CA LEU A 253 18.71 -7.76 2.49
C LEU A 253 17.51 -8.60 2.95
N ALA A 254 17.53 -9.91 2.66
CA ALA A 254 16.47 -10.83 3.07
C ALA A 254 16.26 -10.83 4.59
N ALA A 255 17.34 -10.89 5.37
CA ALA A 255 17.29 -10.85 6.83
C ALA A 255 16.71 -9.54 7.36
N SER A 256 17.16 -8.39 6.84
CA SER A 256 16.65 -7.07 7.27
C SER A 256 15.16 -6.90 6.98
N MET A 257 14.69 -7.33 5.80
CA MET A 257 13.27 -7.29 5.45
C MET A 257 12.43 -8.23 6.33
N ALA A 258 12.93 -9.44 6.63
CA ALA A 258 12.24 -10.37 7.52
C ALA A 258 12.07 -9.76 8.92
N ILE A 259 13.12 -9.16 9.49
CA ILE A 259 13.07 -8.49 10.79
C ILE A 259 12.12 -7.28 10.75
N ALA A 260 12.18 -6.46 9.69
CA ALA A 260 11.28 -5.33 9.49
C ALA A 260 9.80 -5.75 9.49
N SER A 261 9.49 -6.92 8.92
CA SER A 261 8.13 -7.45 8.88
C SER A 261 7.58 -7.86 10.25
N LEU A 262 8.43 -8.22 11.21
CA LEU A 262 8.01 -8.51 12.58
C LEU A 262 7.46 -7.26 13.28
N LEU A 263 8.01 -6.07 13.00
CA LEU A 263 7.44 -4.81 13.50
C LEU A 263 6.02 -4.61 12.98
N SER A 264 5.77 -4.92 11.70
CA SER A 264 4.43 -4.83 11.14
C SER A 264 3.45 -5.83 11.77
N LEU A 265 3.93 -7.02 12.09
CA LEU A 265 3.17 -8.05 12.78
C LEU A 265 2.75 -7.60 14.18
N MET A 266 3.59 -6.86 14.91
CA MET A 266 3.26 -6.41 16.26
C MET A 266 2.01 -5.53 16.32
N PHE A 267 1.85 -4.55 15.42
CA PHE A 267 0.63 -3.73 15.43
C PHE A 267 -0.62 -4.51 14.98
N TYR A 268 -0.47 -5.54 14.14
CA TYR A 268 -1.58 -6.44 13.81
C TYR A 268 -1.97 -7.33 15.00
N MET A 269 -1.00 -7.88 15.73
CA MET A 269 -1.26 -8.63 16.96
C MET A 269 -2.02 -7.76 17.97
N ARG A 270 -1.60 -6.50 18.15
CA ARG A 270 -2.30 -5.54 19.00
C ARG A 270 -3.75 -5.31 18.54
N LEU A 271 -4.00 -5.19 17.23
CA LEU A 271 -5.35 -5.11 16.67
C LEU A 271 -6.19 -6.33 17.01
N THR A 272 -5.66 -7.53 16.74
CA THR A 272 -6.38 -8.79 17.02
C THR A 272 -6.68 -8.97 18.50
N TYR A 273 -5.76 -8.56 19.38
CA TYR A 273 -5.94 -8.63 20.82
C TYR A 273 -7.14 -7.81 21.29
N ILE A 274 -7.27 -6.58 20.79
CA ILE A 274 -8.36 -5.66 21.13
C ILE A 274 -9.70 -6.10 20.53
N THR A 275 -9.70 -6.76 19.37
CA THR A 275 -10.94 -7.10 18.65
C THR A 275 -11.57 -8.42 19.07
N THR A 276 -10.75 -9.45 19.31
CA THR A 276 -11.24 -10.83 19.43
C THR A 276 -10.72 -11.56 20.65
N LEU A 277 -9.45 -11.39 21.02
CA LEU A 277 -8.86 -12.16 22.13
C LEU A 277 -9.26 -11.63 23.50
N THR A 278 -9.68 -10.37 23.60
CA THR A 278 -10.19 -9.77 24.82
C THR A 278 -11.56 -9.14 24.63
N ILE A 279 -12.35 -9.13 25.70
CA ILE A 279 -13.68 -8.50 25.71
C ILE A 279 -13.55 -7.16 26.42
N SER A 280 -13.65 -6.07 25.67
CA SER A 280 -13.65 -4.71 26.21
C SER A 280 -15.01 -4.32 26.80
N PRO A 281 -15.07 -3.40 27.77
CA PRO A 281 -16.35 -2.94 28.33
C PRO A 281 -17.21 -2.25 27.26
N ASN A 282 -18.49 -2.65 27.21
CA ASN A 282 -19.47 -2.14 26.27
C ASN A 282 -20.35 -1.04 26.87
N THR A 283 -20.87 -0.16 26.02
CA THR A 283 -21.89 0.83 26.40
C THR A 283 -23.29 0.23 26.35
N THR A 284 -24.21 0.65 27.22
CA THR A 284 -25.61 0.21 27.26
C THR A 284 -26.33 0.30 25.90
N ASN A 285 -26.00 1.30 25.09
CA ASN A 285 -26.53 1.48 23.74
C ASN A 285 -26.18 0.36 22.74
N SER A 286 -25.24 -0.55 23.07
CA SER A 286 -24.94 -1.71 22.22
C SER A 286 -26.13 -2.67 22.13
N MET A 287 -26.93 -2.79 23.19
CA MET A 287 -28.08 -3.70 23.21
C MET A 287 -29.17 -3.30 22.20
N MET A 288 -29.31 -2.01 21.90
CA MET A 288 -30.24 -1.56 20.87
C MET A 288 -29.82 -2.03 19.47
N LYS A 289 -28.50 -2.13 19.21
CA LYS A 289 -27.95 -2.59 17.94
C LYS A 289 -28.03 -4.10 17.74
N TRP A 290 -28.41 -4.88 18.75
CA TRP A 290 -28.62 -6.33 18.60
C TRP A 290 -29.96 -6.68 17.95
N ARG A 291 -30.87 -5.71 17.86
CA ARG A 291 -32.20 -5.90 17.25
C ARG A 291 -32.18 -5.79 15.72
N PHE A 292 -31.10 -5.27 15.14
CA PHE A 292 -30.91 -5.00 13.72
C PHE A 292 -29.60 -5.65 13.23
#